data_AF-A0A655AX78-F1
#
_entry.id   AF-A0A655AX78-F1
#
_cell.length_a   1.000
_cell.length_b   1.000
_cell.length_c   1.000
_cell.angle_alpha   90.00
_cell.angle_beta   90.00
_cell.angle_gamma   90.00
#
_symmetry.space_group_name_H-M   'P 1'
#
loop_
_entity.id
_entity.type
_entity.pdbx_description
1 polymer ?
#
loop_
_entity_poly.entity_id
_entity_poly.type
_entity_poly.pdbx_seq_one_letter_code
_entity_poly.pdbx_strand_id
1 'polypeptide(L)' 'MVPPAADEVSALTAAHFAAHAAMYQSVSARAAAIHDQFVATLASSASSYAATEVANAAAAS' A
#
# COMPACT_ATOMS: atom_id res chain seq x y z
N MET A 1 -11.91 8.12 18.50
CA MET A 1 -11.15 8.27 19.76
C MET A 1 -12.07 8.95 20.76
N VAL A 2 -12.19 8.41 21.98
CA VAL A 2 -12.99 9.05 23.03
C VAL A 2 -12.08 10.00 23.82
N PRO A 3 -12.49 11.26 24.10
CA PRO A 3 -11.73 12.17 24.95
C PRO A 3 -11.49 11.56 26.34
N PRO A 4 -10.28 11.68 26.91
CA PRO A 4 -9.98 11.13 28.24
C PRO A 4 -10.69 11.88 29.38
N ALA A 5 -11.18 13.10 29.14
CA ALA A 5 -11.99 13.89 30.05
C ALA A 5 -12.95 14.81 29.27
N ALA A 6 -13.91 15.43 29.97
CA ALA A 6 -14.98 16.25 29.38
C ALA A 6 -14.55 17.70 29.07
N ASP A 7 -13.33 18.10 29.42
CA ASP A 7 -12.82 19.44 29.13
C ASP A 7 -12.54 19.63 27.63
N GLU A 8 -12.56 20.89 27.20
CA GLU A 8 -12.39 21.28 25.81
C GLU A 8 -11.02 20.87 25.24
N VAL A 9 -9.96 20.88 26.06
CA VAL A 9 -8.60 20.52 25.62
C VAL A 9 -8.53 19.02 25.33
N SER A 10 -9.11 18.19 26.19
CA SER A 10 -9.24 16.74 25.98
C SER A 10 -10.06 16.42 24.72
N ALA A 11 -11.16 17.15 24.49
CA ALA A 11 -11.99 16.98 23.30
C ALA A 11 -11.23 17.36 22.02
N LEU A 12 -10.56 18.51 22.00
CA LEU A 12 -9.76 18.98 20.86
C LEU A 12 -8.59 18.03 20.56
N THR A 13 -7.90 17.56 21.60
CA THR A 13 -6.80 16.60 21.46
C THR A 13 -7.30 15.29 20.83
N ALA A 14 -8.44 14.78 21.29
CA ALA A 14 -9.04 13.57 20.72
C ALA A 14 -9.47 13.76 19.26
N ALA A 15 -10.02 14.93 18.91
CA ALA A 15 -10.37 15.28 17.54
C ALA A 15 -9.13 15.33 16.63
N HIS A 16 -8.03 15.92 17.11
CA HIS A 16 -6.78 16.00 16.36
C HIS A 16 -6.20 14.61 16.05
N PHE A 17 -6.13 13.73 17.05
CA PHE A 17 -5.67 12.35 16.82
C PHE A 17 -6.61 11.56 15.91
N ALA A 18 -7.92 11.75 16.03
CA ALA A 18 -8.88 11.11 15.13
C ALA A 18 -8.69 11.58 13.67
N ALA A 19 -8.49 12.87 13.45
CA ALA A 19 -8.19 13.43 12.14
C ALA A 19 -6.87 12.88 11.57
N HIS A 20 -5.81 12.85 12.40
CA HIS A 20 -4.53 12.29 12.01
C HIS A 20 -4.64 10.80 11.63
N ALA A 21 -5.36 10.01 12.42
CA ALA A 21 -5.58 8.59 12.15
C ALA A 21 -6.35 8.38 10.82
N ALA A 22 -7.38 9.20 10.55
CA ALA A 22 -8.12 9.13 9.29
C ALA A 22 -7.23 9.47 8.08
N MET A 23 -6.39 10.50 8.20
CA MET A 23 -5.41 10.85 7.16
C MET A 23 -4.40 9.72 6.94
N TYR A 24 -3.84 9.17 8.02
CA TYR A 24 -2.90 8.06 7.96
C TYR A 24 -3.54 6.85 7.26
N GLN A 25 -4.74 6.45 7.65
CA GLN A 25 -5.43 5.32 7.01
C GLN A 25 -5.70 5.56 5.52
N SER A 26 -6.10 6.77 5.13
CA SER A 26 -6.29 7.11 3.71
C SER A 26 -4.98 6.98 2.92
N VAL A 27 -3.86 7.46 3.46
CA VAL A 27 -2.55 7.35 2.80
C VAL A 27 -2.10 5.89 2.75
N SER A 28 -2.23 5.14 3.84
CA SER A 28 -1.88 3.72 3.91
C SER A 28 -2.69 2.87 2.92
N ALA A 29 -3.98 3.15 2.73
CA ALA A 29 -4.80 2.44 1.75
C ALA A 29 -4.30 2.67 0.32
N ARG A 30 -3.90 3.90 -0.02
CA ARG A 30 -3.29 4.20 -1.33
C ARG A 30 -1.94 3.52 -1.49
N ALA A 31 -1.11 3.53 -0.45
CA ALA A 31 0.19 2.87 -0.46
C ALA A 31 0.06 1.35 -0.65
N ALA A 32 -0.92 0.71 -0.01
CA ALA A 32 -1.21 -0.71 -0.19
C ALA A 32 -1.62 -1.02 -1.65
N ALA A 33 -2.52 -0.23 -2.24
CA ALA A 33 -2.91 -0.42 -3.63
C ALA A 33 -1.74 -0.28 -4.62
N ILE A 34 -0.85 0.69 -4.38
CA ILE A 34 0.38 0.87 -5.18
C ILE A 34 1.32 -0.34 -5.00
N HIS A 35 1.47 -0.84 -3.77
CA HIS A 35 2.29 -2.02 -3.49
C HIS A 35 1.77 -3.26 -4.23
N ASP A 36 0.46 -3.50 -4.19
CA ASP A 36 -0.16 -4.63 -4.89
C ASP A 36 0.06 -4.55 -6.40
N GLN A 37 -0.12 -3.36 -6.99
CA GLN A 37 0.15 -3.13 -8.42
C GLN A 37 1.63 -3.35 -8.77
N PHE A 38 2.54 -2.89 -7.92
CA PHE A 38 3.97 -3.09 -8.10
C PHE A 38 4.35 -4.57 -8.09
N VAL A 39 3.86 -5.34 -7.11
CA VAL A 39 4.14 -6.78 -7.01
C VAL A 39 3.53 -7.54 -8.19
N ALA A 40 2.31 -7.22 -8.60
CA ALA A 40 1.68 -7.82 -9.78
C ALA A 40 2.49 -7.56 -11.06
N THR A 41 2.98 -6.33 -11.22
CA THR A 41 3.81 -5.93 -12.37
C THR A 41 5.14 -6.69 -12.40
N LEU A 42 5.77 -6.86 -11.23
CA LEU A 42 7.02 -7.61 -11.10
C LEU A 42 6.82 -9.09 -11.43
N ALA A 43 5.74 -9.70 -10.95
CA ALA A 43 5.39 -11.08 -11.26
C ALA A 43 5.14 -11.28 -12.76
N SER A 44 4.39 -10.37 -13.40
CA SER A 44 4.18 -10.40 -14.85
C SER A 44 5.49 -10.28 -15.62
N SER A 45 6.38 -9.39 -15.20
CA SER A 45 7.70 -9.20 -15.82
C SER A 45 8.55 -10.47 -15.72
N ALA A 46 8.58 -11.10 -14.54
CA ALA A 46 9.30 -12.35 -14.33
C ALA A 46 8.78 -13.47 -15.26
N SER A 47 7.46 -13.59 -15.43
CA SER A 47 6.87 -14.54 -16.38
C SER A 47 7.28 -14.25 -17.82
N SER A 48 7.33 -12.98 -18.23
CA SER A 48 7.77 -12.58 -19.58
C SER A 48 9.23 -12.94 -19.84
N TYR A 49 10.10 -12.71 -18.84
CA TYR A 49 11.51 -13.11 -18.93
C TYR A 49 11.66 -14.62 -19.05
N ALA A 50 10.99 -15.41 -18.21
CA ALA A 50 11.03 -16.87 -18.28
C ALA A 50 10.55 -17.39 -19.65
N ALA A 51 9.48 -16.84 -20.20
CA ALA A 51 9.00 -17.20 -21.54
C ALA A 51 10.03 -16.86 -22.63
N THR A 52 10.70 -15.72 -22.51
CA THR A 52 11.77 -15.31 -23.43
C THR A 52 12.97 -16.25 -23.35
N GLU A 53 13.38 -16.66 -22.15
CA GLU A 53 14.46 -17.63 -21.96
C GLU A 53 14.12 -18.99 -22.59
N VAL A 54 12.89 -19.48 -22.43
CA VAL A 54 12.43 -20.71 -23.08
C VAL A 54 12.46 -20.60 -24.60
N ALA A 55 11.98 -19.49 -25.17
CA ALA A 55 12.00 -19.27 -26.61
C ALA A 55 13.44 -19.20 -27.16
N ASN A 56 14.34 -18.51 -26.45
CA ASN A 56 15.75 -18.44 -26.83
C ASN A 56 16.44 -19.80 -26.77
N ALA A 57 16.15 -20.60 -25.74
CA ALA A 57 16.69 -21.96 -25.62
C ALA A 57 16.21 -22.86 -26.78
N ALA A 58 14.94 -22.75 -27.18
CA ALA A 58 14.40 -23.48 -28.33
C ALA A 58 14.98 -23.03 -29.67
N ALA A 59 15.38 -21.76 -29.80
CA ALA A 59 16.03 -21.25 -31.01
C ALA A 59 17.52 -21.61 -31.12
N ALA A 60 18.17 -21.91 -29.99
CA ALA A 60 19.59 -22.25 -29.92
C ALA A 60 19.89 -23.74 -30.10
N SER A 61 18.86 -24.60 -30.07
CA SER A 61 18.94 -26.05 -30.32
C SER A 61 18.76 -26.39 -31.79
#